data_AF-A0A450SZ34-F1
#
_entry.id   AF-A0A450SZ34-F1
#
_cell.length_a   1.000
_cell.length_b   1.000
_cell.length_c   1.000
_cell.angle_alpha   90.00
_cell.angle_beta   90.00
_cell.angle_gamma   90.00
#
_symmetry.space_group_name_H-M   'P 1'
#
loop_
_entity.id
_entity.type
_entity.pdbx_description
1 polymer ?
#
loop_
_entity_poly.entity_id
_entity_poly.type
_entity_poly.pdbx_seq_one_letter_code
_entity_poly.pdbx_strand_id
1 'polypeptide(L)'
;MWTQIWKLVPENWPWLTPFVLYALYLLRYYFKKKPLHSGDYDNLVKDLYNDPVEREAAIKKIDADAPNRWRGLYRASLDGLLGFLDRWFGEAGKGWWNPRALHVCYLLAFGYPLLFVFIAWLVTGEGRIGGLEVFLPGIPGGERLWRGGLLVGGVAGAGYVLLLLLSGQLEDWLRGPLPDRWPAALADFIAVAVAVAVAVAVAVAGAGAVAGAGAVAFAGAVAVYLLLERIGENRTGFGFFVIYMLGLMLLALGLIFAFGAPEKRTDGMLIWTALVFLPTLNAFFDVASLQVSRWFLIQIKQHDRHLNILWIVADVAVAIVLLMGLYGAIFLSLEAVDRLLFPEVELFTVARWRELLWEQRDWLHPEILWLTLMALTTLIVTFIHLTFAFAHLFVPLWHRGDREKMAGLIRVIREKTAAHPESKVPEADCRRLATAYYFPWEHGIVLGTLALWVVGYALYHLVPSG
;
A
#
# COMPACT_ATOMS: atom_id res chain seq x y z
N MET A 1 33.70 -20.91 17.98
CA MET A 1 32.72 -19.94 18.50
C MET A 1 32.54 -18.76 17.53
N TRP A 2 33.57 -17.95 17.25
CA TRP A 2 33.48 -16.81 16.32
C TRP A 2 33.06 -17.18 14.88
N THR A 3 33.54 -18.29 14.34
CA THR A 3 33.16 -18.78 13.00
C THR A 3 31.71 -19.26 12.88
N GLN A 4 31.08 -19.68 13.98
CA GLN A 4 29.64 -20.01 13.98
C GLN A 4 28.77 -18.75 14.09
N ILE A 5 29.20 -17.75 14.85
CA ILE A 5 28.53 -16.45 14.94
C ILE A 5 28.49 -15.77 13.56
N TRP A 6 29.60 -15.77 12.82
CA TRP A 6 29.66 -15.19 11.47
C TRP A 6 28.83 -15.94 10.41
N LYS A 7 28.50 -17.21 10.61
CA LYS A 7 27.55 -17.95 9.75
C LYS A 7 26.08 -17.66 10.08
N LEU A 8 25.77 -17.43 11.36
CA LEU A 8 24.41 -17.11 11.79
C LEU A 8 23.98 -15.68 11.44
N VAL A 9 24.93 -14.76 11.27
CA VAL A 9 24.62 -13.35 10.97
C VAL A 9 23.95 -13.15 9.61
N PRO A 10 24.44 -13.72 8.48
CA PRO A 10 23.76 -13.61 7.17
C PRO A 10 22.36 -14.25 7.16
N GLU A 11 22.22 -15.43 7.77
CA GLU A 11 20.96 -16.19 7.78
C GLU A 11 19.87 -15.48 8.60
N ASN A 12 20.25 -14.76 9.66
CA ASN A 12 19.34 -14.00 10.53
C ASN A 12 19.38 -12.48 10.28
N TRP A 13 20.07 -12.03 9.22
CA TRP A 13 20.21 -10.60 8.93
C TRP A 13 18.85 -9.89 8.75
N PRO A 14 17.86 -10.48 8.05
CA PRO A 14 16.54 -9.87 7.95
C PRO A 14 15.92 -9.62 9.34
N TRP A 15 16.03 -10.59 10.25
CA TRP A 15 15.53 -10.45 11.64
C TRP A 15 16.21 -9.30 12.40
N LEU A 16 17.52 -9.17 12.28
CA LEU A 16 18.30 -8.14 13.00
C LEU A 16 18.16 -6.75 12.39
N THR A 17 17.75 -6.64 11.12
CA THR A 17 17.73 -5.38 10.38
C THR A 17 16.96 -4.26 11.12
N PRO A 18 15.75 -4.47 11.66
CA PRO A 18 15.03 -3.40 12.36
C PRO A 18 15.67 -3.01 13.69
N PHE A 19 16.31 -3.95 14.38
CA PHE A 19 17.07 -3.65 15.60
C PHE A 19 18.32 -2.83 15.28
N VAL A 20 18.98 -3.11 14.16
CA VAL A 20 20.10 -2.31 13.65
C VAL A 20 19.60 -0.92 13.25
N LEU A 21 18.51 -0.80 12.50
CA LEU A 21 17.90 0.49 12.14
C LEU A 21 17.48 1.29 13.38
N TYR A 22 16.94 0.61 14.39
CA TYR A 22 16.60 1.23 15.66
C TYR A 22 17.85 1.68 16.44
N ALA A 23 18.90 0.87 16.48
CA ALA A 23 20.18 1.24 17.08
C ALA A 23 20.80 2.44 16.35
N LEU A 24 20.77 2.46 15.01
CA LEU A 24 21.20 3.61 14.20
C LEU A 24 20.36 4.86 14.47
N TYR A 25 19.04 4.71 14.64
CA TYR A 25 18.16 5.78 15.06
C TYR A 25 18.55 6.33 16.45
N LEU A 26 18.80 5.46 17.43
CA LEU A 26 19.25 5.85 18.77
C LEU A 26 20.64 6.51 18.75
N LEU A 27 21.57 6.00 17.95
CA LEU A 27 22.90 6.59 17.77
C LEU A 27 22.79 7.98 17.12
N ARG A 28 22.03 8.11 16.03
CA ARG A 28 21.75 9.40 15.40
C ARG A 28 21.17 10.37 16.42
N TYR A 29 20.20 9.92 17.22
CA TYR A 29 19.60 10.73 18.27
C TYR A 29 20.63 11.16 19.31
N TYR A 30 21.46 10.24 19.81
CA TYR A 30 22.50 10.52 20.79
C TYR A 30 23.50 11.58 20.28
N PHE A 31 23.94 11.46 19.02
CA PHE A 31 24.91 12.37 18.42
C PHE A 31 24.32 13.71 17.98
N LYS A 32 23.16 13.70 17.32
CA LYS A 32 22.56 14.93 16.76
C LYS A 32 21.67 15.67 17.76
N LYS A 33 21.18 14.99 18.80
CA LYS A 33 20.20 15.51 19.78
C LYS A 33 19.00 16.20 19.11
N LYS A 34 18.67 15.77 17.89
CA LYS A 34 17.57 16.30 17.08
C LYS A 34 16.66 15.16 16.64
N PRO A 35 15.34 15.36 16.67
CA PRO A 35 14.39 14.42 16.09
C PRO A 35 14.61 14.24 14.57
N LEU A 36 13.95 13.25 13.98
CA LEU A 36 13.86 13.06 12.53
C LEU A 36 13.03 14.19 11.88
N HIS A 37 11.94 14.63 12.52
CA HIS A 37 11.15 15.81 12.09
C HIS A 37 11.85 17.12 12.45
N SER A 38 12.96 17.43 11.79
CA SER A 38 13.75 18.63 12.08
C SER A 38 12.99 19.94 11.82
N GLY A 39 12.09 19.98 10.83
CA GLY A 39 11.32 21.18 10.49
C GLY A 39 10.40 21.62 11.63
N ASP A 40 9.49 20.75 12.07
CA ASP A 40 8.57 21.03 13.18
C ASP A 40 9.30 21.29 14.50
N TYR A 41 10.39 20.57 14.73
CA TYR A 41 11.25 20.78 15.89
C TYR A 41 11.92 22.15 15.87
N ASP A 42 12.55 22.55 14.76
CA ASP A 42 13.23 23.84 14.65
C ASP A 42 12.21 25.00 14.66
N ASN A 43 10.99 24.80 14.13
CA ASN A 43 9.88 25.74 14.28
C ASN A 43 9.48 25.91 15.75
N LEU A 44 9.27 24.82 16.49
CA LEU A 44 8.96 24.92 17.93
C LEU A 44 10.08 25.60 18.72
N VAL A 45 11.34 25.31 18.40
CA VAL A 45 12.48 25.99 19.03
C VAL A 45 12.46 27.49 18.71
N LYS A 46 12.15 27.87 17.47
CA LYS A 46 12.03 29.25 17.03
C LYS A 46 10.92 29.98 17.80
N ASP A 47 9.75 29.38 17.91
CA ASP A 47 8.59 29.92 18.64
C ASP A 47 8.90 30.09 20.13
N LEU A 48 9.66 29.15 20.73
CA LEU A 48 10.11 29.25 22.12
C LEU A 48 11.20 30.32 22.33
N TYR A 49 11.98 30.64 21.30
CA TYR A 49 13.17 31.49 21.42
C TYR A 49 12.89 32.98 21.17
N ASN A 50 12.09 33.32 20.15
CA ASN A 50 12.08 34.67 19.58
C ASN A 50 11.30 35.73 20.37
N ASP A 51 10.01 35.50 20.66
CA ASP A 51 9.11 36.48 21.27
C ASP A 51 8.47 35.89 22.54
N PRO A 52 8.47 36.60 23.69
CA PRO A 52 7.70 36.22 24.87
C PRO A 52 6.24 35.80 24.59
N VAL A 53 5.57 36.46 23.65
CA VAL A 53 4.18 36.15 23.28
C VAL A 53 4.10 34.81 22.54
N GLU A 54 4.95 34.59 21.54
CA GLU A 54 5.07 33.32 20.82
C GLU A 54 5.49 32.19 21.76
N ARG A 55 6.40 32.46 22.71
CA ARG A 55 6.87 31.49 23.70
C ARG A 55 5.75 31.03 24.62
N GLU A 56 4.98 31.94 25.20
CA GLU A 56 3.85 31.55 26.05
C GLU A 56 2.74 30.88 25.24
N ALA A 57 2.53 31.27 23.98
CA ALA A 57 1.64 30.54 23.08
C ALA A 57 2.13 29.11 22.83
N ALA A 58 3.42 28.90 22.59
CA ALA A 58 4.05 27.60 22.40
C ALA A 58 4.01 26.75 23.68
N ILE A 59 4.31 27.33 24.85
CA ILE A 59 4.22 26.64 26.14
C ILE A 59 2.77 26.28 26.45
N LYS A 60 1.83 27.21 26.27
CA LYS A 60 0.40 26.93 26.45
C LYS A 60 -0.08 25.83 25.51
N LYS A 61 0.40 25.84 24.27
CA LYS A 61 0.16 24.75 23.32
C LYS A 61 0.71 23.45 23.89
N ILE A 62 1.98 23.38 24.32
CA ILE A 62 2.57 22.19 24.95
C ILE A 62 1.77 21.73 26.18
N ASP A 63 1.37 22.63 27.08
CA ASP A 63 0.63 22.31 28.32
C ASP A 63 -0.80 21.81 28.02
N ALA A 64 -1.52 22.47 27.12
CA ALA A 64 -2.85 22.04 26.66
C ALA A 64 -2.77 20.69 25.92
N ASP A 65 -1.69 20.51 25.17
CA ASP A 65 -1.40 19.32 24.39
C ASP A 65 -0.85 18.16 25.23
N ALA A 66 -0.15 18.39 26.35
CA ALA A 66 0.61 17.35 27.04
C ALA A 66 -0.24 16.15 27.53
N PRO A 67 -1.48 16.33 28.05
CA PRO A 67 -2.32 15.21 28.46
C PRO A 67 -3.03 14.53 27.29
N ASN A 68 -3.38 15.29 26.24
CA ASN A 68 -4.39 14.89 25.25
C ASN A 68 -3.98 15.03 23.78
N ARG A 69 -2.87 15.71 23.43
CA ARG A 69 -2.42 15.87 22.04
C ARG A 69 -2.13 14.55 21.40
N TRP A 70 -1.58 13.56 22.10
CA TRP A 70 -1.33 12.29 21.43
C TRP A 70 -2.63 11.55 21.10
N ARG A 71 -3.62 11.65 21.99
CA ARG A 71 -4.98 11.18 21.67
C ARG A 71 -5.59 12.01 20.53
N GLY A 72 -5.38 13.32 20.51
CA GLY A 72 -5.85 14.24 19.48
C GLY A 72 -5.19 14.01 18.12
N LEU A 73 -3.86 13.85 18.09
CA LEU A 73 -3.04 13.55 16.92
C LEU A 73 -3.32 12.15 16.41
N TYR A 74 -3.48 11.17 17.30
CA TYR A 74 -3.93 9.83 16.91
C TYR A 74 -5.32 9.89 16.28
N ARG A 75 -6.29 10.53 16.92
CA ARG A 75 -7.64 10.72 16.36
C ARG A 75 -7.59 11.48 15.04
N ALA A 76 -6.82 12.55 14.94
CA ALA A 76 -6.64 13.31 13.70
C ALA A 76 -5.95 12.48 12.62
N SER A 77 -5.01 11.61 12.97
CA SER A 77 -4.36 10.68 12.04
C SER A 77 -5.34 9.59 11.58
N LEU A 78 -6.16 9.05 12.49
CA LEU A 78 -7.23 8.13 12.17
C LEU A 78 -8.30 8.79 11.30
N ASP A 79 -8.67 10.03 11.59
CA ASP A 79 -9.64 10.81 10.81
C ASP A 79 -9.07 11.15 9.44
N GLY A 80 -7.78 11.48 9.36
CA GLY A 80 -7.06 11.67 8.11
C GLY A 80 -6.98 10.40 7.28
N LEU A 81 -6.71 9.25 7.93
CA LEU A 81 -6.66 7.94 7.28
C LEU A 81 -8.06 7.52 6.81
N LEU A 82 -9.08 7.61 7.67
CA LEU A 82 -10.47 7.32 7.32
C LEU A 82 -10.94 8.24 6.21
N GLY A 83 -10.67 9.54 6.28
CA GLY A 83 -10.99 10.49 5.22
C GLY A 83 -10.19 10.26 3.94
N PHE A 84 -8.97 9.74 4.01
CA PHE A 84 -8.23 9.26 2.84
C PHE A 84 -8.90 8.03 2.23
N LEU A 85 -9.26 7.03 3.04
CA LEU A 85 -9.95 5.82 2.58
C LEU A 85 -11.34 6.14 2.02
N ASP A 86 -12.10 7.04 2.65
CA ASP A 86 -13.40 7.52 2.17
C ASP A 86 -13.25 8.22 0.81
N ARG A 87 -12.19 9.03 0.62
CA ARG A 87 -11.94 9.71 -0.66
C ARG A 87 -11.56 8.75 -1.78
N TRP A 88 -10.82 7.68 -1.49
CA TRP A 88 -10.36 6.74 -2.51
C TRP A 88 -11.39 5.63 -2.79
N PHE A 89 -11.87 4.98 -1.75
CA PHE A 89 -12.74 3.80 -1.83
C PHE A 89 -14.23 4.12 -1.63
N GLY A 90 -14.56 5.39 -1.36
CA GLY A 90 -15.91 5.85 -1.07
C GLY A 90 -16.27 5.75 0.42
N GLU A 91 -17.24 6.56 0.84
CA GLU A 91 -17.63 6.74 2.26
C GLU A 91 -18.05 5.44 2.94
N ALA A 92 -17.60 5.24 4.18
CA ALA A 92 -17.94 4.05 4.98
C ALA A 92 -19.45 3.95 5.25
N GLY A 93 -20.12 5.09 5.38
CA GLY A 93 -21.56 5.19 5.62
C GLY A 93 -22.44 4.66 4.48
N LYS A 94 -21.89 4.53 3.26
CA LYS A 94 -22.60 3.94 2.10
C LYS A 94 -22.68 2.41 2.18
N GLY A 95 -22.12 1.81 3.22
CA GLY A 95 -22.18 0.39 3.53
C GLY A 95 -21.07 -0.42 2.87
N TRP A 96 -21.08 -1.72 3.15
CA TRP A 96 -20.04 -2.68 2.72
C TRP A 96 -19.98 -2.86 1.20
N TRP A 97 -21.10 -2.58 0.52
CA TRP A 97 -21.32 -2.81 -0.91
C TRP A 97 -21.07 -1.55 -1.74
N ASN A 98 -19.94 -0.89 -1.49
CA ASN A 98 -19.58 0.32 -2.23
C ASN A 98 -18.93 -0.08 -3.58
N PRO A 99 -19.57 0.24 -4.74
CA PRO A 99 -19.01 -0.11 -6.05
C PRO A 99 -17.64 0.52 -6.30
N ARG A 100 -17.41 1.72 -5.75
CA ARG A 100 -16.13 2.42 -5.87
C ARG A 100 -15.01 1.65 -5.18
N ALA A 101 -15.27 1.12 -3.97
CA ALA A 101 -14.29 0.33 -3.24
C ALA A 101 -13.87 -0.90 -4.04
N LEU A 102 -14.85 -1.66 -4.56
CA LEU A 102 -14.58 -2.85 -5.37
C LEU A 102 -13.83 -2.51 -6.65
N HIS A 103 -14.21 -1.43 -7.31
CA HIS A 103 -13.52 -1.03 -8.53
C HIS A 103 -12.06 -0.65 -8.25
N VAL A 104 -11.79 0.17 -7.24
CA VAL A 104 -10.42 0.56 -6.89
C VAL A 104 -9.61 -0.67 -6.45
N CYS A 105 -10.18 -1.55 -5.63
CA CYS A 105 -9.53 -2.80 -5.25
C CYS A 105 -9.23 -3.68 -6.47
N TYR A 106 -10.14 -3.75 -7.44
CA TYR A 106 -9.93 -4.48 -8.69
C TYR A 106 -8.79 -3.89 -9.53
N LEU A 107 -8.75 -2.57 -9.72
CA LEU A 107 -7.66 -1.90 -10.43
C LEU A 107 -6.30 -2.16 -9.76
N LEU A 108 -6.27 -2.09 -8.43
CA LEU A 108 -5.07 -2.38 -7.64
C LEU A 108 -4.65 -3.84 -7.78
N ALA A 109 -5.58 -4.77 -7.57
CA ALA A 109 -5.35 -6.21 -7.70
C ALA A 109 -4.90 -6.62 -9.11
N PHE A 110 -5.38 -5.91 -10.15
CA PHE A 110 -4.92 -6.11 -11.52
C PHE A 110 -3.51 -5.55 -11.76
N GLY A 111 -3.22 -4.36 -11.22
CA GLY A 111 -1.96 -3.67 -11.43
C GLY A 111 -0.77 -4.29 -10.69
N TYR A 112 -0.98 -4.79 -9.47
CA TYR A 112 0.12 -5.26 -8.62
C TYR A 112 0.87 -6.49 -9.17
N PRO A 113 0.22 -7.56 -9.67
CA PRO A 113 0.95 -8.69 -10.24
C PRO A 113 1.89 -8.27 -11.36
N LEU A 114 1.44 -7.39 -12.27
CA LEU A 114 2.26 -6.86 -13.35
C LEU A 114 3.42 -6.01 -12.82
N LEU A 115 3.15 -5.14 -11.83
CA LEU A 115 4.17 -4.33 -11.18
C LEU A 115 5.23 -5.20 -10.49
N PHE A 116 4.82 -6.27 -9.81
CA PHE A 116 5.73 -7.15 -9.08
C PHE A 116 6.56 -8.01 -10.02
N VAL A 117 5.98 -8.54 -11.09
CA VAL A 117 6.71 -9.26 -12.13
C VAL A 117 7.69 -8.33 -12.85
N PHE A 118 7.31 -7.07 -13.05
CA PHE A 118 8.20 -6.05 -13.60
C PHE A 118 9.38 -5.74 -12.65
N ILE A 119 9.12 -5.56 -11.36
CA ILE A 119 10.17 -5.34 -10.35
C ILE A 119 11.10 -6.56 -10.27
N ALA A 120 10.52 -7.78 -10.24
CA ALA A 120 11.29 -9.02 -10.27
C ALA A 120 12.19 -9.07 -11.50
N TRP A 121 11.65 -8.79 -12.69
CA TRP A 121 12.42 -8.75 -13.93
C TRP A 121 13.54 -7.71 -13.92
N LEU A 122 13.31 -6.52 -13.39
CA LEU A 122 14.37 -5.51 -13.28
C LEU A 122 15.54 -6.02 -12.42
N VAL A 123 15.23 -6.65 -11.29
CA VAL A 123 16.22 -7.12 -10.30
C VAL A 123 16.90 -8.40 -10.75
N THR A 124 16.14 -9.44 -11.07
CA THR A 124 16.66 -10.80 -11.32
C THR A 124 16.89 -11.06 -12.81
N GLY A 125 16.17 -10.38 -13.70
CA GLY A 125 16.09 -10.70 -15.13
C GLY A 125 15.01 -11.71 -15.48
N GLU A 126 14.32 -12.27 -14.49
CA GLU A 126 13.22 -13.22 -14.66
C GLU A 126 11.89 -12.49 -14.54
N GLY A 127 11.09 -12.51 -15.61
CA GLY A 127 9.80 -11.82 -15.67
C GLY A 127 8.68 -12.75 -16.06
N ARG A 128 8.42 -13.78 -15.25
CA ARG A 128 7.42 -14.82 -15.54
C ARG A 128 6.30 -14.88 -14.52
N ILE A 129 5.12 -15.34 -14.96
CA ILE A 129 3.98 -15.70 -14.12
C ILE A 129 3.64 -17.17 -14.37
N GLY A 130 4.07 -18.05 -13.46
CA GLY A 130 4.05 -19.49 -13.73
C GLY A 130 4.89 -19.82 -14.96
N GLY A 131 4.28 -20.50 -15.95
CA GLY A 131 4.91 -20.77 -17.24
C GLY A 131 4.88 -19.61 -18.24
N LEU A 132 4.17 -18.51 -17.95
CA LEU A 132 4.01 -17.39 -18.86
C LEU A 132 5.20 -16.43 -18.78
N GLU A 133 5.99 -16.33 -19.85
CA GLU A 133 7.01 -15.29 -19.99
C GLU A 133 6.35 -13.94 -20.29
N VAL A 134 6.35 -13.04 -19.29
CA VAL A 134 5.81 -11.68 -19.42
C VAL A 134 6.88 -10.72 -19.94
N PHE A 135 8.12 -10.89 -19.50
CA PHE A 135 9.29 -10.13 -19.98
C PHE A 135 10.38 -11.09 -20.43
N LEU A 136 11.07 -10.72 -21.51
CA LEU A 136 12.16 -11.50 -22.08
C LEU A 136 13.31 -11.69 -21.06
N PRO A 137 13.73 -12.94 -20.79
CA PRO A 137 14.88 -13.23 -19.95
C PRO A 137 16.20 -12.91 -20.66
N GLY A 138 17.31 -12.94 -19.93
CA GLY A 138 18.66 -12.81 -20.48
C GLY A 138 19.08 -11.41 -20.93
N ILE A 139 18.25 -10.38 -20.72
CA ILE A 139 18.60 -8.99 -21.05
C ILE A 139 19.61 -8.45 -20.01
N PRO A 140 20.73 -7.82 -20.44
CA PRO A 140 21.70 -7.20 -19.55
C PRO A 140 21.07 -6.09 -18.69
N GLY A 141 21.52 -5.95 -17.44
CA GLY A 141 20.89 -5.04 -16.45
C GLY A 141 20.73 -3.59 -16.91
N GLY A 142 21.71 -3.02 -17.62
CA GLY A 142 21.62 -1.65 -18.15
C GLY A 142 20.51 -1.49 -19.20
N GLU A 143 20.35 -2.48 -20.07
CA GLU A 143 19.29 -2.49 -21.07
C GLU A 143 17.92 -2.76 -20.43
N ARG A 144 17.84 -3.60 -19.38
CA ARG A 144 16.61 -3.78 -18.60
C ARG A 144 16.15 -2.48 -17.97
N LEU A 145 17.05 -1.73 -17.34
CA LEU A 145 16.72 -0.43 -16.74
C LEU A 145 16.23 0.57 -17.79
N TRP A 146 16.86 0.61 -18.98
CA TRP A 146 16.41 1.46 -20.08
C TRP A 146 15.02 1.08 -20.58
N ARG A 147 14.80 -0.20 -20.90
CA ARG A 147 13.50 -0.72 -21.36
C ARG A 147 12.42 -0.56 -20.29
N GLY A 148 12.76 -0.77 -19.03
CA GLY A 148 11.87 -0.54 -17.90
C GLY A 148 11.51 0.94 -17.73
N GLY A 149 12.49 1.84 -17.89
CA GLY A 149 12.24 3.28 -17.92
C GLY A 149 11.31 3.70 -19.07
N LEU A 150 11.49 3.12 -20.27
CA LEU A 150 10.59 3.34 -21.40
C LEU A 150 9.17 2.84 -21.11
N LEU A 151 9.03 1.67 -20.48
CA LEU A 151 7.73 1.12 -20.13
C LEU A 151 7.02 1.98 -19.08
N VAL A 152 7.72 2.38 -18.01
CA VAL A 152 7.18 3.27 -16.97
C VAL A 152 6.80 4.63 -17.57
N GLY A 153 7.67 5.21 -18.39
CA GLY A 153 7.40 6.47 -19.10
C GLY A 153 6.21 6.37 -20.05
N GLY A 154 6.06 5.22 -20.73
CA GLY A 154 4.91 4.91 -21.59
C GLY A 154 3.60 4.83 -20.84
N VAL A 155 3.56 4.04 -19.75
CA VAL A 155 2.38 3.90 -18.89
C VAL A 155 2.02 5.25 -18.26
N ALA A 156 3.00 6.00 -17.76
CA ALA A 156 2.79 7.32 -17.20
C ALA A 156 2.25 8.31 -18.26
N GLY A 157 2.80 8.28 -19.47
CA GLY A 157 2.34 9.08 -20.60
C GLY A 157 0.90 8.75 -20.98
N ALA A 158 0.57 7.45 -21.11
CA ALA A 158 -0.80 7.00 -21.39
C ALA A 158 -1.77 7.39 -20.28
N GLY A 159 -1.37 7.23 -19.01
CA GLY A 159 -2.16 7.66 -17.85
C GLY A 159 -2.40 9.17 -17.82
N TYR A 160 -1.40 9.97 -18.19
CA TYR A 160 -1.53 11.42 -18.32
C TYR A 160 -2.49 11.82 -19.46
N VAL A 161 -2.36 11.20 -20.63
CA VAL A 161 -3.29 11.42 -21.76
C VAL A 161 -4.73 11.07 -21.35
N LEU A 162 -4.90 9.94 -20.66
CA LEU A 162 -6.19 9.51 -20.15
C LEU A 162 -6.73 10.50 -19.11
N LEU A 163 -5.90 11.00 -18.19
CA LEU A 163 -6.29 12.03 -17.23
C LEU A 163 -6.76 13.32 -17.92
N LEU A 164 -6.04 13.77 -18.95
CA LEU A 164 -6.44 14.94 -19.75
C LEU A 164 -7.79 14.70 -20.43
N LEU A 165 -7.99 13.49 -20.97
CA LEU A 165 -9.25 13.08 -21.61
C LEU A 165 -10.43 13.19 -20.63
N LEU A 166 -10.23 12.71 -19.41
CA LEU A 166 -11.29 12.60 -18.41
C LEU A 166 -11.59 13.89 -17.67
N SER A 167 -10.59 14.76 -17.56
CA SER A 167 -10.76 16.10 -17.01
C SER A 167 -11.43 17.07 -17.99
N GLY A 168 -11.72 16.64 -19.23
CA GLY A 168 -12.19 17.51 -20.30
C GLY A 168 -11.10 18.44 -20.86
N GLN A 169 -9.92 18.49 -20.24
CA GLN A 169 -8.80 19.34 -20.67
C GLN A 169 -8.28 18.95 -22.05
N LEU A 170 -8.32 17.67 -22.39
CA LEU A 170 -7.95 17.21 -23.73
C LEU A 170 -8.97 17.67 -24.76
N GLU A 171 -10.26 17.70 -24.40
CA GLU A 171 -11.32 18.21 -25.25
C GLU A 171 -11.12 19.71 -25.50
N ASP A 172 -10.82 20.48 -24.46
CA ASP A 172 -10.52 21.92 -24.57
C ASP A 172 -9.26 22.17 -25.44
N TRP A 173 -8.22 21.35 -25.27
CA TRP A 173 -6.99 21.43 -26.05
C TRP A 173 -7.20 21.05 -27.53
N LEU A 174 -8.00 20.01 -27.80
CA LEU A 174 -8.32 19.54 -29.16
C LEU A 174 -9.34 20.44 -29.87
N ARG A 175 -10.25 21.10 -29.14
CA ARG A 175 -11.21 22.05 -29.70
C ARG A 175 -10.55 23.34 -30.20
N GLY A 176 -9.40 23.73 -29.64
CA GLY A 176 -8.65 24.90 -30.13
C GLY A 176 -8.35 24.87 -31.65
N PRO A 177 -7.93 23.73 -32.22
CA PRO A 177 -7.71 23.58 -33.66
C PRO A 177 -8.83 22.92 -34.47
N LEU A 178 -9.87 22.31 -33.86
CA LEU A 178 -10.93 21.59 -34.60
C LEU A 178 -12.12 22.50 -34.98
N PRO A 179 -12.77 22.28 -36.14
CA PRO A 179 -13.97 23.04 -36.53
C PRO A 179 -15.15 22.76 -35.59
N ASP A 180 -15.92 23.80 -35.21
CA ASP A 180 -17.08 23.78 -34.28
C ASP A 180 -18.19 22.74 -34.59
N ARG A 181 -18.10 22.02 -35.71
CA ARG A 181 -19.14 21.12 -36.23
C ARG A 181 -18.96 19.66 -35.84
N TRP A 182 -17.92 19.33 -35.07
CA TRP A 182 -17.66 17.94 -34.70
C TRP A 182 -18.57 17.47 -33.56
N PRO A 183 -19.20 16.28 -33.65
CA PRO A 183 -19.96 15.71 -32.54
C PRO A 183 -19.01 15.40 -31.37
N ALA A 184 -19.35 15.84 -30.16
CA ALA A 184 -18.53 15.60 -28.95
C ALA A 184 -18.17 14.10 -28.76
N ALA A 185 -19.11 13.21 -29.05
CA ALA A 185 -18.91 11.76 -28.97
C ALA A 185 -17.80 11.24 -29.91
N LEU A 186 -17.54 11.90 -31.05
CA LEU A 186 -16.48 11.51 -31.97
C LEU A 186 -15.10 11.95 -31.46
N ALA A 187 -15.02 13.12 -30.82
CA ALA A 187 -13.79 13.61 -30.20
C ALA A 187 -13.37 12.70 -29.03
N ASP A 188 -14.33 12.33 -28.17
CA ASP A 188 -14.12 11.38 -27.07
C ASP A 188 -13.60 10.04 -27.59
N PHE A 189 -14.22 9.51 -28.66
CA PHE A 189 -13.82 8.24 -29.27
C PHE A 189 -12.39 8.28 -29.82
N ILE A 190 -12.01 9.33 -30.57
CA ILE A 190 -10.67 9.46 -31.14
C ILE A 190 -9.63 9.60 -30.03
N ALA A 191 -9.93 10.37 -28.99
CA ALA A 191 -9.04 10.55 -27.86
C ALA A 191 -8.79 9.22 -27.13
N VAL A 192 -9.82 8.42 -26.90
CA VAL A 192 -9.69 7.06 -26.32
C VAL A 192 -8.88 6.17 -27.26
N ALA A 193 -9.17 6.18 -28.56
CA ALA A 193 -8.46 5.38 -29.55
C ALA A 193 -6.96 5.72 -29.61
N VAL A 194 -6.59 7.00 -29.55
CA VAL A 194 -5.19 7.46 -29.51
C VAL A 194 -4.52 7.03 -28.20
N ALA A 195 -5.19 7.20 -27.05
CA ALA A 195 -4.64 6.77 -25.76
C ALA A 195 -4.36 5.25 -25.74
N VAL A 196 -5.31 4.45 -26.23
CA VAL A 196 -5.15 3.00 -26.36
C VAL A 196 -4.04 2.65 -27.35
N ALA A 197 -3.99 3.31 -28.51
CA ALA A 197 -2.96 3.06 -29.52
C ALA A 197 -1.54 3.39 -29.02
N VAL A 198 -1.37 4.49 -28.28
CA VAL A 198 -0.09 4.86 -27.66
C VAL A 198 0.29 3.85 -26.58
N ALA A 199 -0.65 3.45 -25.72
CA ALA A 199 -0.40 2.44 -24.70
C ALA A 199 0.02 1.09 -25.32
N VAL A 200 -0.69 0.65 -26.37
CA VAL A 200 -0.37 -0.58 -27.13
C VAL A 200 1.00 -0.47 -27.78
N ALA A 201 1.29 0.63 -28.49
CA ALA A 201 2.54 0.80 -29.21
C ALA A 201 3.75 0.77 -28.27
N VAL A 202 3.66 1.44 -27.12
CA VAL A 202 4.75 1.46 -26.13
C VAL A 202 4.90 0.09 -25.46
N ALA A 203 3.79 -0.58 -25.12
CA ALA A 203 3.85 -1.89 -24.48
C ALA A 203 4.38 -2.99 -25.42
N VAL A 204 3.96 -2.98 -26.70
CA VAL A 204 4.44 -3.92 -27.72
C VAL A 204 5.92 -3.68 -28.05
N ALA A 205 6.38 -2.42 -28.12
CA ALA A 205 7.78 -2.11 -28.41
C ALA A 205 8.73 -2.43 -27.25
N GLY A 206 8.26 -2.39 -26.00
CA GLY A 206 9.11 -2.51 -24.81
C GLY A 206 9.17 -3.90 -24.17
N ALA A 207 8.06 -4.64 -24.13
CA ALA A 207 7.90 -5.75 -23.17
C ALA A 207 7.32 -7.06 -23.74
N GLY A 208 6.97 -7.11 -25.03
CA GLY A 208 6.38 -8.31 -25.64
C GLY A 208 4.85 -8.34 -25.59
N ALA A 209 4.25 -9.30 -26.29
CA ALA A 209 2.81 -9.33 -26.57
C ALA A 209 1.92 -9.42 -25.30
N VAL A 210 2.40 -10.09 -24.25
CA VAL A 210 1.68 -10.29 -23.00
C VAL A 210 1.54 -8.98 -22.22
N ALA A 211 2.62 -8.20 -22.10
CA ALA A 211 2.59 -6.88 -21.48
C ALA A 211 1.71 -5.89 -22.27
N GLY A 212 1.69 -6.02 -23.60
CA GLY A 212 0.76 -5.29 -24.49
C GLY A 212 -0.70 -5.56 -24.18
N ALA A 213 -1.09 -6.83 -24.06
CA ALA A 213 -2.45 -7.22 -23.71
C ALA A 213 -2.87 -6.73 -22.31
N GLY A 214 -1.95 -6.81 -21.34
CA GLY A 214 -2.18 -6.30 -19.97
C GLY A 214 -2.45 -4.79 -19.94
N ALA A 215 -1.70 -4.00 -20.72
CA ALA A 215 -1.90 -2.55 -20.80
C ALA A 215 -3.26 -2.16 -21.40
N VAL A 216 -3.72 -2.89 -22.43
CA VAL A 216 -5.05 -2.69 -23.03
C VAL A 216 -6.15 -3.01 -22.04
N ALA A 217 -6.04 -4.14 -21.35
CA ALA A 217 -7.01 -4.56 -20.34
C ALA A 217 -7.08 -3.55 -19.19
N PHE A 218 -5.95 -3.01 -18.74
CA PHE A 218 -5.90 -1.96 -17.73
C PHE A 218 -6.60 -0.68 -18.21
N ALA A 219 -6.29 -0.20 -19.42
CA ALA A 219 -6.92 0.98 -19.99
C ALA A 219 -8.45 0.81 -20.13
N GLY A 220 -8.90 -0.38 -20.55
CA GLY A 220 -10.32 -0.73 -20.59
C GLY A 220 -10.98 -0.72 -19.21
N ALA A 221 -10.32 -1.29 -18.20
CA ALA A 221 -10.81 -1.28 -16.82
C ALA A 221 -10.93 0.15 -16.28
N VAL A 222 -9.95 1.01 -16.54
CA VAL A 222 -10.01 2.43 -16.19
C VAL A 222 -11.16 3.12 -16.92
N ALA A 223 -11.31 2.95 -18.24
CA ALA A 223 -12.43 3.55 -18.97
C ALA A 223 -13.80 3.16 -18.40
N VAL A 224 -13.96 1.90 -18.00
CA VAL A 224 -15.17 1.40 -17.33
C VAL A 224 -15.37 2.04 -15.95
N TYR A 225 -14.30 2.24 -15.16
CA TYR A 225 -14.36 2.97 -13.89
C TYR A 225 -15.10 4.29 -14.02
N LEU A 226 -14.69 5.05 -15.04
CA LEU A 226 -15.09 6.42 -15.24
C LEU A 226 -16.50 6.50 -15.80
N LEU A 227 -16.87 5.52 -16.64
CA LEU A 227 -18.24 5.32 -17.06
C LEU A 227 -19.15 5.00 -15.85
N LEU A 228 -18.68 4.17 -14.90
CA LEU A 228 -19.45 3.80 -13.72
C LEU A 228 -19.54 4.94 -12.69
N GLU A 229 -18.50 5.75 -12.53
CA GLU A 229 -18.55 6.98 -11.74
C GLU A 229 -19.67 7.90 -12.23
N ARG A 230 -19.94 7.87 -13.54
CA ARG A 230 -21.05 8.61 -14.17
C ARG A 230 -22.43 7.99 -13.95
N ILE A 231 -22.52 6.69 -13.67
CA ILE A 231 -23.80 5.94 -13.52
C ILE A 231 -24.39 6.08 -12.09
N GLY A 232 -23.68 6.74 -11.17
CA GLY A 232 -24.20 7.12 -9.85
C GLY A 232 -24.01 6.05 -8.77
N GLU A 233 -23.79 6.50 -7.53
CA GLU A 233 -23.33 5.72 -6.36
C GLU A 233 -24.40 4.79 -5.74
N ASN A 234 -25.35 4.28 -6.52
CA ASN A 234 -26.41 3.44 -5.98
C ASN A 234 -25.94 2.00 -5.75
N ARG A 235 -26.54 1.32 -4.77
CA ARG A 235 -26.29 -0.09 -4.40
C ARG A 235 -26.46 -1.07 -5.58
N THR A 236 -27.26 -0.68 -6.58
CA THR A 236 -27.42 -1.38 -7.86
C THR A 236 -26.13 -1.40 -8.68
N GLY A 237 -25.28 -0.37 -8.56
CA GLY A 237 -24.00 -0.27 -9.25
C GLY A 237 -23.00 -1.35 -8.83
N PHE A 238 -22.99 -1.76 -7.55
CA PHE A 238 -22.11 -2.84 -7.09
C PHE A 238 -22.49 -4.17 -7.75
N GLY A 239 -23.77 -4.54 -7.70
CA GLY A 239 -24.26 -5.77 -8.32
C GLY A 239 -24.03 -5.77 -9.84
N PHE A 240 -24.30 -4.64 -10.50
CA PHE A 240 -24.01 -4.48 -11.93
C PHE A 240 -22.52 -4.65 -12.23
N PHE A 241 -21.63 -4.08 -11.42
CA PHE A 241 -20.18 -4.23 -11.61
C PHE A 241 -19.72 -5.67 -11.46
N VAL A 242 -20.24 -6.39 -10.44
CA VAL A 242 -19.95 -7.82 -10.26
C VAL A 242 -20.44 -8.62 -11.47
N ILE A 243 -21.68 -8.40 -11.92
CA ILE A 243 -22.23 -9.08 -13.10
C ILE A 243 -21.42 -8.75 -14.35
N TYR A 244 -21.03 -7.49 -14.53
CA TYR A 244 -20.20 -7.04 -15.64
C TYR A 244 -18.84 -7.73 -15.64
N MET A 245 -18.17 -7.79 -14.48
CA MET A 245 -16.88 -8.46 -14.35
C MET A 245 -16.98 -9.96 -14.62
N LEU A 246 -17.98 -10.63 -14.03
CA LEU A 246 -18.25 -12.03 -14.32
C LEU A 246 -18.56 -12.26 -15.80
N GLY A 247 -19.36 -11.38 -16.41
CA GLY A 247 -19.68 -11.44 -17.84
C GLY A 247 -18.45 -11.29 -18.73
N LEU A 248 -17.57 -10.34 -18.43
CA LEU A 248 -16.30 -10.18 -19.14
C LEU A 248 -15.36 -11.36 -18.93
N MET A 249 -15.28 -11.89 -17.71
CA MET A 249 -14.49 -13.08 -17.42
C MET A 249 -14.97 -14.28 -18.23
N LEU A 250 -16.28 -14.54 -18.25
CA LEU A 250 -16.88 -15.62 -19.01
C LEU A 250 -16.75 -15.41 -20.52
N LEU A 251 -16.86 -14.18 -21.02
CA LEU A 251 -16.64 -13.85 -22.42
C LEU A 251 -15.18 -14.10 -22.83
N ALA A 252 -14.21 -13.62 -22.04
CA ALA A 252 -12.79 -13.86 -22.27
C ALA A 252 -12.48 -15.36 -22.28
N LEU A 253 -13.05 -16.11 -21.33
CA LEU A 253 -12.95 -17.56 -21.27
C LEU A 253 -13.51 -18.22 -22.54
N GLY A 254 -14.70 -17.80 -23.01
CA GLY A 254 -15.30 -18.28 -24.25
C GLY A 254 -14.45 -18.00 -25.49
N LEU A 255 -13.83 -16.81 -25.56
CA LEU A 255 -12.91 -16.45 -26.65
C LEU A 255 -11.65 -17.33 -26.64
N ILE A 256 -11.11 -17.66 -25.46
CA ILE A 256 -9.96 -18.56 -25.33
C ILE A 256 -10.30 -19.97 -25.81
N PHE A 257 -11.48 -20.49 -25.47
CA PHE A 257 -11.94 -21.79 -25.96
C PHE A 257 -12.17 -21.82 -27.47
N ALA A 258 -12.48 -20.68 -28.08
CA ALA A 258 -12.59 -20.55 -29.53
C ALA A 258 -11.23 -20.61 -30.25
N PHE A 259 -10.10 -20.56 -29.53
CA PHE A 259 -8.80 -20.79 -30.15
C PHE A 259 -8.68 -22.26 -30.60
N GLY A 260 -8.47 -22.44 -31.91
CA GLY A 260 -8.32 -23.76 -32.53
C GLY A 260 -6.97 -24.44 -32.27
N ALA A 261 -5.95 -23.68 -31.83
CA ALA A 261 -4.62 -24.21 -31.54
C ALA A 261 -4.47 -24.47 -30.02
N PRO A 262 -4.03 -25.68 -29.60
CA PRO A 262 -3.84 -26.01 -28.18
C PRO A 262 -2.91 -25.05 -27.43
N GLU A 263 -1.77 -24.70 -28.04
CA GLU A 263 -0.79 -23.77 -27.45
C GLU A 263 -1.40 -22.40 -27.14
N LYS A 264 -2.13 -21.82 -28.09
CA LYS A 264 -2.81 -20.53 -27.89
C LYS A 264 -3.87 -20.58 -26.80
N ARG A 265 -4.54 -21.73 -26.65
CA ARG A 265 -5.53 -21.95 -25.59
C ARG A 265 -4.86 -22.01 -24.23
N THR A 266 -3.74 -22.72 -24.12
CA THR A 266 -2.89 -22.78 -22.92
C THR A 266 -2.42 -21.39 -22.51
N ASP A 267 -1.81 -20.63 -23.43
CA ASP A 267 -1.35 -19.25 -23.16
C ASP A 267 -2.51 -18.34 -22.76
N GLY A 268 -3.63 -18.42 -23.49
CA GLY A 268 -4.84 -17.67 -23.19
C GLY A 268 -5.36 -17.97 -21.79
N MET A 269 -5.34 -19.24 -21.37
CA MET A 269 -5.77 -19.64 -20.03
C MET A 269 -4.83 -19.15 -18.94
N LEU A 270 -3.51 -19.23 -19.16
CA LEU A 270 -2.52 -18.68 -18.22
C LEU A 270 -2.75 -17.18 -18.02
N ILE A 271 -2.92 -16.43 -19.12
CA ILE A 271 -3.22 -14.99 -19.11
C ILE A 271 -4.52 -14.72 -18.36
N TRP A 272 -5.60 -15.44 -18.69
CA TRP A 272 -6.91 -15.24 -18.06
C TRP A 272 -6.88 -15.53 -16.56
N THR A 273 -6.26 -16.64 -16.17
CA THR A 273 -6.17 -17.03 -14.76
C THR A 273 -5.33 -16.02 -13.98
N ALA A 274 -4.13 -15.71 -14.48
CA ALA A 274 -3.17 -14.86 -13.79
C ALA A 274 -3.56 -13.38 -13.74
N LEU A 275 -4.14 -12.84 -14.82
CA LEU A 275 -4.37 -11.40 -14.97
C LEU A 275 -5.84 -11.01 -14.83
N VAL A 276 -6.78 -11.95 -14.86
CA VAL A 276 -8.21 -11.63 -14.72
C VAL A 276 -8.80 -12.33 -13.51
N PHE A 277 -8.74 -13.66 -13.46
CA PHE A 277 -9.43 -14.44 -12.44
C PHE A 277 -8.83 -14.23 -11.03
N LEU A 278 -7.51 -14.42 -10.87
CA LEU A 278 -6.87 -14.26 -9.57
C LEU A 278 -6.93 -12.81 -9.05
N PRO A 279 -6.69 -11.76 -9.87
CA PRO A 279 -6.94 -10.38 -9.45
C PRO A 279 -8.38 -10.12 -9.04
N THR A 280 -9.37 -10.68 -9.73
CA THR A 280 -10.78 -10.55 -9.35
C THR A 280 -11.02 -11.16 -7.97
N LEU A 281 -10.51 -12.38 -7.74
CA LEU A 281 -10.59 -13.04 -6.45
C LEU A 281 -9.92 -12.20 -5.35
N ASN A 282 -8.70 -11.71 -5.59
CA ASN A 282 -7.96 -10.85 -4.66
C ASN A 282 -8.73 -9.58 -4.34
N ALA A 283 -9.34 -8.93 -5.35
CA ALA A 283 -10.11 -7.71 -5.17
C ALA A 283 -11.29 -7.89 -4.19
N PHE A 284 -11.96 -9.04 -4.19
CA PHE A 284 -13.01 -9.33 -3.22
C PHE A 284 -12.45 -9.44 -1.79
N PHE A 285 -11.30 -10.09 -1.62
CA PHE A 285 -10.62 -10.16 -0.32
C PHE A 285 -10.07 -8.80 0.12
N ASP A 286 -9.55 -7.98 -0.79
CA ASP A 286 -9.12 -6.60 -0.54
C ASP A 286 -10.30 -5.75 -0.04
N VAL A 287 -11.46 -5.84 -0.69
CA VAL A 287 -12.68 -5.15 -0.23
C VAL A 287 -13.09 -5.64 1.15
N ALA A 288 -13.15 -6.95 1.37
CA ALA A 288 -13.52 -7.51 2.68
C ALA A 288 -12.56 -7.03 3.78
N SER A 289 -11.24 -7.13 3.53
CA SER A 289 -10.18 -6.67 4.42
C SER A 289 -10.32 -5.18 4.72
N LEU A 290 -10.55 -4.35 3.70
CA LEU A 290 -10.75 -2.91 3.83
C LEU A 290 -11.97 -2.59 4.70
N GLN A 291 -13.13 -3.21 4.44
CA GLN A 291 -14.36 -2.91 5.19
C GLN A 291 -14.24 -3.33 6.66
N VAL A 292 -13.66 -4.50 6.91
CA VAL A 292 -13.38 -4.99 8.26
C VAL A 292 -12.41 -4.05 8.99
N SER A 293 -11.30 -3.69 8.35
CA SER A 293 -10.29 -2.79 8.94
C SER A 293 -10.89 -1.43 9.28
N ARG A 294 -11.74 -0.87 8.41
CA ARG A 294 -12.45 0.39 8.67
C ARG A 294 -13.42 0.28 9.84
N TRP A 295 -14.12 -0.84 9.95
CA TRP A 295 -14.99 -1.09 11.09
C TRP A 295 -14.19 -1.11 12.41
N PHE A 296 -13.06 -1.83 12.45
CA PHE A 296 -12.17 -1.83 13.63
C PHE A 296 -11.61 -0.45 13.95
N LEU A 297 -11.20 0.33 12.93
CA LEU A 297 -10.74 1.72 13.10
C LEU A 297 -11.81 2.59 13.78
N ILE A 298 -13.08 2.44 13.39
CA ILE A 298 -14.20 3.15 14.02
C ILE A 298 -14.37 2.69 15.48
N GLN A 299 -14.30 1.38 15.75
CA GLN A 299 -14.38 0.86 17.12
C GLN A 299 -13.26 1.41 18.01
N ILE A 300 -12.02 1.43 17.52
CA ILE A 300 -10.85 1.92 18.26
C ILE A 300 -10.93 3.42 18.52
N LYS A 301 -11.54 4.18 17.61
CA LYS A 301 -11.79 5.61 17.83
C LYS A 301 -12.79 5.86 18.97
N GLN A 302 -13.78 4.99 19.13
CA GLN A 302 -14.88 5.13 20.09
C GLN A 302 -14.54 4.63 21.50
N HIS A 303 -13.66 3.63 21.63
CA HIS A 303 -13.38 2.97 22.90
C HIS A 303 -12.14 3.51 23.63
N ASP A 304 -11.95 3.03 24.87
CA ASP A 304 -10.81 3.38 25.72
C ASP A 304 -9.55 2.56 25.40
N ARG A 305 -8.45 2.85 26.09
CA ARG A 305 -7.13 2.26 25.79
C ARG A 305 -7.13 0.72 25.88
N HIS A 306 -7.83 0.14 26.86
CA HIS A 306 -7.76 -1.30 27.09
C HIS A 306 -8.56 -2.06 26.05
N LEU A 307 -9.75 -1.57 25.72
CA LEU A 307 -10.56 -2.14 24.64
C LEU A 307 -9.89 -1.96 23.28
N ASN A 308 -9.12 -0.89 23.07
CA ASN A 308 -8.37 -0.70 21.84
C ASN A 308 -7.34 -1.82 21.61
N ILE A 309 -6.69 -2.33 22.67
CA ILE A 309 -5.78 -3.49 22.53
C ILE A 309 -6.56 -4.72 22.04
N LEU A 310 -7.74 -4.98 22.60
CA LEU A 310 -8.59 -6.09 22.18
C LEU A 310 -9.03 -5.95 20.71
N TRP A 311 -9.43 -4.75 20.30
CA TRP A 311 -9.81 -4.46 18.92
C TRP A 311 -8.65 -4.63 17.93
N ILE A 312 -7.43 -4.24 18.32
CA ILE A 312 -6.22 -4.46 17.52
C ILE A 312 -5.96 -5.96 17.36
N VAL A 313 -6.01 -6.72 18.44
CA VAL A 313 -5.80 -8.18 18.39
C VAL A 313 -6.86 -8.85 17.52
N ALA A 314 -8.12 -8.43 17.65
CA ALA A 314 -9.20 -8.94 16.82
C ALA A 314 -9.00 -8.59 15.33
N ASP A 315 -8.57 -7.37 15.00
CA ASP A 315 -8.26 -6.97 13.61
C ASP A 315 -7.14 -7.83 13.00
N VAL A 316 -6.04 -8.05 13.75
CA VAL A 316 -4.96 -8.96 13.32
C VAL A 316 -5.48 -10.36 13.07
N ALA A 317 -6.29 -10.90 13.99
CA ALA A 317 -6.83 -12.24 13.86
C ALA A 317 -7.71 -12.38 12.62
N VAL A 318 -8.60 -11.41 12.36
CA VAL A 318 -9.44 -11.43 11.17
C VAL A 318 -8.61 -11.25 9.89
N ALA A 319 -7.60 -10.39 9.89
CA ALA A 319 -6.68 -10.24 8.75
C ALA A 319 -5.94 -11.55 8.43
N ILE A 320 -5.47 -12.29 9.44
CA ILE A 320 -4.86 -13.61 9.27
C ILE A 320 -5.86 -14.60 8.66
N VAL A 321 -7.09 -14.64 9.18
CA VAL A 321 -8.15 -15.51 8.64
C VAL A 321 -8.48 -15.17 7.18
N LEU A 322 -8.57 -13.88 6.84
CA LEU A 322 -8.79 -13.42 5.47
C LEU A 322 -7.63 -13.81 4.55
N LEU A 323 -6.39 -13.67 5.00
CA LEU A 323 -5.21 -14.07 4.24
C LEU A 323 -5.16 -15.58 4.01
N MET A 324 -5.42 -16.39 5.05
CA MET A 324 -5.51 -17.84 4.94
C MET A 324 -6.65 -18.24 3.98
N GLY A 325 -7.79 -17.56 4.08
CA GLY A 325 -8.93 -17.74 3.19
C GLY A 325 -8.58 -17.41 1.74
N LEU A 326 -7.83 -16.33 1.51
CA LEU A 326 -7.37 -15.94 0.17
C LEU A 326 -6.44 -17.01 -0.42
N TYR A 327 -5.39 -17.41 0.30
CA TYR A 327 -4.50 -18.47 -0.19
C TYR A 327 -5.25 -19.78 -0.44
N GLY A 328 -6.16 -20.16 0.45
CA GLY A 328 -7.04 -21.32 0.27
C GLY A 328 -7.87 -21.20 -1.01
N ALA A 329 -8.52 -20.06 -1.23
CA ALA A 329 -9.32 -19.81 -2.42
C ALA A 329 -8.47 -19.81 -3.71
N ILE A 330 -7.27 -19.21 -3.68
CA ILE A 330 -6.32 -19.22 -4.79
C ILE A 330 -5.95 -20.66 -5.14
N PHE A 331 -5.46 -21.45 -4.19
CA PHE A 331 -5.00 -22.81 -4.47
C PHE A 331 -6.14 -23.72 -4.93
N LEU A 332 -7.31 -23.64 -4.28
CA LEU A 332 -8.49 -24.40 -4.72
C LEU A 332 -8.92 -24.02 -6.13
N SER A 333 -8.84 -22.73 -6.48
CA SER A 333 -9.20 -22.26 -7.81
C SER A 333 -8.20 -22.71 -8.87
N LEU A 334 -6.90 -22.65 -8.58
CA LEU A 334 -5.87 -23.14 -9.49
C LEU A 334 -6.00 -24.65 -9.71
N GLU A 335 -6.19 -25.42 -8.64
CA GLU A 335 -6.42 -26.86 -8.71
C GLU A 335 -7.70 -27.20 -9.49
N ALA A 336 -8.75 -26.39 -9.36
CA ALA A 336 -9.98 -26.54 -10.14
C ALA A 336 -9.74 -26.19 -11.63
N VAL A 337 -8.95 -25.17 -11.95
CA VAL A 337 -8.59 -24.84 -13.34
C VAL A 337 -7.82 -26.00 -13.97
N ASP A 338 -6.79 -26.52 -13.32
CA ASP A 338 -6.02 -27.66 -13.84
C ASP A 338 -6.90 -28.90 -13.98
N ARG A 339 -7.65 -29.29 -12.94
CA ARG A 339 -8.43 -30.56 -12.98
C ARG A 339 -9.67 -30.50 -13.86
N LEU A 340 -10.39 -29.39 -13.87
CA LEU A 340 -11.70 -29.30 -14.53
C LEU A 340 -11.61 -28.72 -15.94
N LEU A 341 -10.69 -27.78 -16.18
CA LEU A 341 -10.59 -27.09 -17.47
C LEU A 341 -9.46 -27.67 -18.35
N PHE A 342 -8.36 -28.15 -17.74
CA PHE A 342 -7.18 -28.66 -18.47
C PHE A 342 -6.61 -29.97 -17.89
N PRO A 343 -7.41 -31.04 -17.79
CA PRO A 343 -6.96 -32.29 -17.14
C PRO A 343 -5.72 -32.93 -17.80
N GLU A 344 -5.44 -32.59 -19.05
CA GLU A 344 -4.32 -33.14 -19.85
C GLU A 344 -3.00 -32.36 -19.67
N VAL A 345 -3.04 -31.14 -19.11
CA VAL A 345 -1.88 -30.25 -19.01
C VAL A 345 -1.86 -29.59 -17.63
N GLU A 346 -0.77 -29.79 -16.89
CA GLU A 346 -0.51 -29.05 -15.66
C GLU A 346 -0.12 -27.61 -16.01
N LEU A 347 -1.07 -26.67 -15.95
CA LEU A 347 -0.81 -25.25 -16.22
C LEU A 347 -0.13 -24.58 -15.02
N PHE A 348 -0.55 -24.99 -13.81
CA PHE A 348 -0.02 -24.47 -12.56
C PHE A 348 0.53 -25.62 -11.73
N THR A 349 1.78 -25.49 -11.29
CA THR A 349 2.41 -26.48 -10.41
C THR A 349 1.93 -26.28 -8.97
N VAL A 350 0.64 -26.44 -8.73
CA VAL A 350 -0.03 -26.12 -7.44
C VAL A 350 0.60 -26.89 -6.28
N ALA A 351 0.96 -28.16 -6.50
CA ALA A 351 1.66 -28.97 -5.49
C ALA A 351 3.02 -28.36 -5.12
N ARG A 352 3.81 -27.97 -6.12
CA ARG A 352 5.09 -27.29 -5.92
C ARG A 352 4.93 -25.95 -5.22
N TRP A 353 3.92 -25.18 -5.57
CA TRP A 353 3.68 -23.87 -4.94
C TRP A 353 3.21 -24.01 -3.50
N ARG A 354 2.42 -25.04 -3.21
CA ARG A 354 2.01 -25.41 -1.85
C ARG A 354 3.22 -25.83 -1.01
N GLU A 355 4.09 -26.67 -1.57
CA GLU A 355 5.36 -27.07 -0.96
C GLU A 355 6.22 -25.84 -0.64
N LEU A 356 6.45 -24.95 -1.61
CA LEU A 356 7.22 -23.73 -1.42
C LEU A 356 6.62 -22.82 -0.34
N LEU A 357 5.29 -22.63 -0.35
CA LEU A 357 4.64 -21.68 0.55
C LEU A 357 4.52 -22.21 1.99
N TRP A 358 4.12 -23.47 2.16
CA TRP A 358 3.78 -24.04 3.47
C TRP A 358 4.86 -24.93 4.07
N GLU A 359 5.48 -25.78 3.26
CA GLU A 359 6.47 -26.75 3.74
C GLU A 359 7.86 -26.09 3.85
N GLN A 360 8.33 -25.46 2.76
CA GLN A 360 9.63 -24.80 2.70
C GLN A 360 9.62 -23.37 3.25
N ARG A 361 8.44 -22.72 3.28
CA ARG A 361 8.26 -21.31 3.66
C ARG A 361 9.16 -20.34 2.89
N ASP A 362 9.46 -20.68 1.64
CA ASP A 362 10.23 -19.84 0.72
C ASP A 362 9.30 -18.90 -0.05
N TRP A 363 8.67 -17.98 0.69
CA TRP A 363 7.69 -17.04 0.15
C TRP A 363 8.28 -16.07 -0.88
N LEU A 364 9.61 -15.95 -0.90
CA LEU A 364 10.34 -15.10 -1.84
C LEU A 364 10.85 -15.88 -3.05
N HIS A 365 10.54 -17.19 -3.14
CA HIS A 365 10.91 -18.00 -4.28
C HIS A 365 10.34 -17.38 -5.57
N PRO A 366 11.15 -17.17 -6.62
CA PRO A 366 10.73 -16.46 -7.84
C PRO A 366 9.46 -17.01 -8.51
N GLU A 367 9.17 -18.31 -8.35
CA GLU A 367 7.97 -18.96 -8.91
C GLU A 367 6.66 -18.49 -8.25
N ILE A 368 6.69 -18.23 -6.94
CA ILE A 368 5.51 -17.85 -6.15
C ILE A 368 5.58 -16.42 -5.63
N LEU A 369 6.65 -15.68 -5.93
CA LEU A 369 6.86 -14.32 -5.45
C LEU A 369 5.71 -13.39 -5.87
N TRP A 370 5.29 -13.44 -7.13
CA TRP A 370 4.18 -12.61 -7.62
C TRP A 370 2.87 -12.92 -6.89
N LEU A 371 2.60 -14.20 -6.61
CA LEU A 371 1.40 -14.66 -5.90
C LEU A 371 1.43 -14.22 -4.45
N THR A 372 2.60 -14.36 -3.81
CA THR A 372 2.84 -13.94 -2.44
C THR A 372 2.65 -12.44 -2.31
N LEU A 373 3.28 -11.66 -3.19
CA LEU A 373 3.17 -10.20 -3.17
C LEU A 373 1.74 -9.72 -3.45
N MET A 374 1.03 -10.38 -4.38
CA MET A 374 -0.40 -10.12 -4.62
C MET A 374 -1.23 -10.40 -3.36
N ALA A 375 -1.06 -11.56 -2.71
CA ALA A 375 -1.79 -11.87 -1.49
C ALA A 375 -1.44 -10.92 -0.34
N LEU A 376 -0.18 -10.49 -0.22
CA LEU A 376 0.26 -9.53 0.78
C LEU A 376 -0.37 -8.14 0.59
N THR A 377 -0.88 -7.79 -0.60
CA THR A 377 -1.54 -6.49 -0.77
C THR A 377 -2.81 -6.37 0.05
N THR A 378 -3.48 -7.50 0.33
CA THR A 378 -4.64 -7.54 1.24
C THR A 378 -4.32 -7.11 2.66
N LEU A 379 -3.04 -7.20 3.06
CA LEU A 379 -2.56 -6.83 4.39
C LEU A 379 -2.10 -5.38 4.48
N ILE A 380 -2.00 -4.63 3.37
CA ILE A 380 -1.47 -3.25 3.40
C ILE A 380 -2.29 -2.37 4.34
N VAL A 381 -3.61 -2.45 4.26
CA VAL A 381 -4.52 -1.65 5.10
C VAL A 381 -4.35 -2.03 6.57
N THR A 382 -4.33 -3.34 6.87
CA THR A 382 -4.08 -3.85 8.22
C THR A 382 -2.71 -3.40 8.73
N PHE A 383 -1.66 -3.46 7.92
CA PHE A 383 -0.32 -3.03 8.30
C PHE A 383 -0.26 -1.54 8.66
N ILE A 384 -0.87 -0.68 7.84
CA ILE A 384 -1.00 0.75 8.11
C ILE A 384 -1.75 0.95 9.43
N HIS A 385 -2.87 0.27 9.62
CA HIS A 385 -3.67 0.35 10.83
C HIS A 385 -2.89 -0.06 12.07
N LEU A 386 -2.24 -1.23 12.04
CA LEU A 386 -1.41 -1.71 13.14
C LEU A 386 -0.26 -0.75 13.44
N THR A 387 0.34 -0.14 12.43
CA THR A 387 1.43 0.84 12.63
C THR A 387 0.94 2.02 13.46
N PHE A 388 -0.24 2.58 13.11
CA PHE A 388 -0.85 3.65 13.90
C PHE A 388 -1.29 3.19 15.28
N ALA A 389 -1.83 1.98 15.39
CA ALA A 389 -2.32 1.44 16.63
C ALA A 389 -1.18 1.18 17.63
N PHE A 390 -0.09 0.55 17.17
CA PHE A 390 1.12 0.36 17.97
C PHE A 390 1.82 1.68 18.29
N ALA A 391 1.93 2.60 17.33
CA ALA A 391 2.40 3.95 17.63
C ALA A 391 1.56 4.56 18.77
N HIS A 392 0.23 4.44 18.71
CA HIS A 392 -0.64 4.91 19.79
C HIS A 392 -0.51 4.12 21.10
N LEU A 393 -0.10 2.85 21.09
CA LEU A 393 0.13 2.10 22.33
C LEU A 393 1.43 2.51 23.02
N PHE A 394 2.46 2.85 22.24
CA PHE A 394 3.80 3.18 22.74
C PHE A 394 4.01 4.69 22.99
N VAL A 395 3.35 5.57 22.26
CA VAL A 395 3.41 7.04 22.45
C VAL A 395 2.91 7.53 23.83
N PRO A 396 1.86 6.96 24.46
CA PRO A 396 1.38 7.37 25.78
C PRO A 396 2.20 6.81 26.94
N LEU A 397 3.32 6.12 26.68
CA LEU A 397 4.33 5.87 27.71
C LEU A 397 5.11 7.14 28.03
N TRP A 398 4.41 8.27 28.11
CA TRP A 398 4.81 9.38 28.98
C TRP A 398 4.81 8.81 30.38
N HIS A 399 5.93 8.18 30.77
CA HIS A 399 6.18 7.91 32.17
C HIS A 399 5.97 9.24 32.88
N ARG A 400 5.34 9.18 34.06
CA ARG A 400 5.12 10.34 34.92
C ARG A 400 6.37 11.25 34.97
N GLY A 401 7.57 10.64 34.96
CA GLY A 401 8.86 11.32 34.87
C GLY A 401 9.07 12.21 33.63
N ASP A 402 8.64 11.82 32.43
CA ASP A 402 8.81 12.68 31.24
C ASP A 402 7.83 13.88 31.30
N ARG A 403 6.65 13.75 31.94
CA ARG A 403 5.74 14.89 32.15
C ARG A 403 6.33 15.84 33.17
N GLU A 404 6.82 15.29 34.27
CA GLU A 404 7.54 16.03 35.31
C GLU A 404 8.77 16.74 34.72
N LYS A 405 9.51 16.09 33.82
CA LYS A 405 10.65 16.67 33.11
C LYS A 405 10.24 17.84 32.23
N MET A 406 9.19 17.71 31.42
CA MET A 406 8.68 18.84 30.63
C MET A 406 8.19 19.98 31.50
N ALA A 407 7.37 19.70 32.52
CA ALA A 407 6.87 20.70 33.45
C ALA A 407 8.03 21.42 34.16
N GLY A 408 9.09 20.68 34.53
CA GLY A 408 10.31 21.24 35.07
C GLY A 408 11.04 22.16 34.09
N LEU A 409 11.17 21.77 32.82
CA LEU A 409 11.78 22.60 31.77
C LEU A 409 10.97 23.87 31.50
N ILE A 410 9.64 23.75 31.43
CA ILE A 410 8.72 24.89 31.28
C ILE A 410 8.88 25.85 32.46
N ARG A 411 8.91 25.33 33.69
CA ARG A 411 9.12 26.14 34.89
C ARG A 411 10.44 26.90 34.84
N VAL A 412 11.55 26.24 34.48
CA VAL A 412 12.87 26.88 34.33
C VAL A 412 12.84 27.99 33.27
N ILE A 413 12.19 27.76 32.14
CA ILE A 413 12.06 28.76 31.07
C ILE A 413 11.25 29.98 31.56
N ARG A 414 10.15 29.76 32.29
CA ARG A 414 9.33 30.82 32.89
C ARG A 414 10.07 31.61 33.96
N GLU A 415 10.76 30.93 34.87
CA GLU A 415 11.57 31.57 35.93
C GLU A 415 12.65 32.48 35.34
N LYS A 416 13.38 32.01 34.31
CA LYS A 416 14.40 32.82 33.62
C LYS A 416 13.81 34.01 32.89
N THR A 417 12.66 33.82 32.23
CA THR A 417 11.94 34.89 31.54
C THR A 417 11.46 35.95 32.54
N ALA A 418 10.94 35.54 33.70
CA ALA A 418 10.46 36.45 34.74
C ALA A 418 11.61 37.23 35.40
N ALA A 419 12.75 36.59 35.63
CA ALA A 419 13.94 37.25 36.19
C ALA A 419 14.54 38.29 35.23
N HIS A 420 14.44 38.05 33.91
CA HIS A 420 15.04 38.90 32.89
C HIS A 420 14.13 39.04 31.65
N PRO A 421 13.08 39.88 31.72
CA PRO A 421 12.04 39.97 30.69
C PRO A 421 12.56 40.34 29.30
N GLU A 422 13.62 41.16 29.23
CA GLU A 422 14.22 41.61 27.97
C GLU A 422 15.28 40.64 27.42
N SER A 423 15.69 39.64 28.22
CA SER A 423 16.69 38.66 27.78
C SER A 423 16.05 37.52 27.00
N LYS A 424 16.74 37.06 25.95
CA LYS A 424 16.33 35.83 25.26
C LYS A 424 16.58 34.63 26.18
N VAL A 425 15.61 33.73 26.23
CA VAL A 425 15.81 32.44 26.90
C VAL A 425 16.93 31.70 26.18
N PRO A 426 17.86 31.05 26.91
CA PRO A 426 18.91 30.27 26.28
C PRO A 426 18.34 29.25 25.31
N GLU A 427 18.77 29.29 24.04
CA GLU A 427 18.30 28.38 22.99
C GLU A 427 18.44 26.90 23.39
N ALA A 428 19.45 26.57 24.20
CA ALA A 428 19.65 25.24 24.74
C ALA A 428 18.46 24.74 25.58
N ASP A 429 17.81 25.60 26.36
CA ASP A 429 16.63 25.22 27.16
C ASP A 429 15.39 25.04 26.27
N CYS A 430 15.20 25.90 25.26
CA CYS A 430 14.17 25.75 24.24
C CYS A 430 14.33 24.42 23.48
N ARG A 431 15.56 24.09 23.06
CA ARG A 431 15.89 22.82 22.41
C ARG A 431 15.62 21.62 23.32
N ARG A 432 15.99 21.69 24.62
CA ARG A 432 15.70 20.63 25.58
C ARG A 432 14.20 20.39 25.75
N LEU A 433 13.39 21.45 25.82
CA LEU A 433 11.94 21.34 25.89
C LEU A 433 11.38 20.73 24.61
N ALA A 434 11.79 21.22 23.43
CA ALA A 434 11.36 20.67 22.15
C ALA A 434 11.78 19.19 21.97
N THR A 435 12.97 18.80 22.44
CA THR A 435 13.42 17.40 22.41
C THR A 435 12.58 16.53 23.35
N ALA A 436 12.32 16.98 24.58
CA ALA A 436 11.46 16.27 25.52
C ALA A 436 10.03 16.10 24.99
N TYR A 437 9.62 17.02 24.12
CA TYR A 437 8.31 17.02 23.49
C TYR A 437 8.19 16.05 22.29
N TYR A 438 9.12 16.10 21.34
CA TYR A 438 9.04 15.31 20.10
C TYR A 438 9.61 13.89 20.21
N PHE A 439 10.63 13.69 21.05
CA PHE A 439 11.34 12.40 21.10
C PHE A 439 10.47 11.20 21.49
N PRO A 440 9.60 11.28 22.53
CA PRO A 440 8.76 10.14 22.90
C PRO A 440 7.86 9.66 21.76
N TRP A 441 7.45 10.56 20.88
CA TRP A 441 6.60 10.23 19.74
C TRP A 441 7.36 9.48 18.65
N GLU A 442 8.52 9.99 18.22
CA GLU A 442 9.36 9.29 17.25
C GLU A 442 9.76 7.92 17.78
N HIS A 443 10.09 7.86 19.07
CA HIS A 443 10.40 6.61 19.75
C HIS A 443 9.22 5.63 19.73
N GLY A 444 8.00 6.11 20.00
CA GLY A 444 6.79 5.29 19.96
C GLY A 444 6.48 4.74 18.56
N ILE A 445 6.72 5.52 17.50
CA ILE A 445 6.59 5.03 16.11
C ILE A 445 7.61 3.93 15.84
N VAL A 446 8.88 4.16 16.16
CA VAL A 446 9.93 3.16 15.87
C VAL A 446 9.70 1.88 16.67
N LEU A 447 9.29 1.99 17.94
CA LEU A 447 8.89 0.82 18.74
C LEU A 447 7.67 0.12 18.16
N GLY A 448 6.69 0.86 17.62
CA GLY A 448 5.53 0.27 16.98
C GLY A 448 5.88 -0.51 15.71
N THR A 449 6.74 0.06 14.86
CA THR A 449 7.28 -0.65 13.69
C THR A 449 8.08 -1.87 14.09
N LEU A 450 8.90 -1.78 15.14
CA LEU A 450 9.68 -2.90 15.65
C LEU A 450 8.79 -4.00 16.24
N ALA A 451 7.74 -3.65 16.97
CA ALA A 451 6.76 -4.61 17.48
C ALA A 451 6.04 -5.34 16.34
N LEU A 452 5.66 -4.62 15.28
CA LEU A 452 5.08 -5.23 14.08
C LEU A 452 6.03 -6.21 13.40
N TRP A 453 7.31 -5.85 13.32
CA TRP A 453 8.33 -6.75 12.79
C TRP A 453 8.47 -8.02 13.64
N VAL A 454 8.51 -7.86 14.96
CA VAL A 454 8.57 -9.00 15.91
C VAL A 454 7.36 -9.90 15.75
N VAL A 455 6.17 -9.33 15.62
CA VAL A 455 4.94 -10.10 15.38
C VAL A 455 5.00 -10.81 14.03
N GLY A 456 5.38 -10.12 12.95
CA GLY A 456 5.49 -10.73 11.62
C GLY A 456 6.49 -11.89 11.59
N TYR A 457 7.63 -11.72 12.24
CA TYR A 457 8.64 -12.77 12.39
C TYR A 457 8.14 -13.93 13.28
N ALA A 458 7.48 -13.62 14.39
CA ALA A 458 6.89 -14.65 15.23
C ALA A 458 5.85 -15.46 14.45
N LEU A 459 5.00 -14.81 13.66
CA LEU A 459 4.05 -15.48 12.78
C LEU A 459 4.76 -16.35 11.74
N TYR A 460 5.84 -15.87 11.11
CA TYR A 460 6.66 -16.66 10.19
C TYR A 460 7.16 -17.98 10.82
N HIS A 461 7.52 -17.96 12.10
CA HIS A 461 8.03 -19.14 12.79
C HIS A 461 6.94 -20.02 13.45
N LEU A 462 5.90 -19.40 14.03
CA LEU A 462 4.88 -20.08 14.84
C LEU A 462 3.78 -20.76 14.00
N VAL A 463 3.55 -20.35 12.76
CA VAL A 463 2.70 -21.13 11.86
C VAL A 463 3.37 -22.50 11.71
N PRO A 464 2.75 -23.60 12.18
CA PRO A 464 3.36 -24.92 12.07
C PRO A 464 3.62 -25.26 10.60
N SER A 465 4.73 -25.93 10.31
CA SER A 465 4.92 -26.60 9.02
C SER A 465 3.91 -27.74 9.03
N GLY A 466 2.74 -27.48 8.47
CA GLY A 466 1.63 -28.43 8.39
C GLY A 466 1.95 -29.59 7.49
#